data_AF-A0A9X3PVY2-F1
#
_entry.id   AF-A0A9X3PVY2-F1
#
_cell.length_a   1.000
_cell.length_b   1.000
_cell.length_c   1.000
_cell.angle_alpha   90.00
_cell.angle_beta   90.00
_cell.angle_gamma   90.00
#
_symmetry.space_group_name_H-M   'P 1'
#
loop_
_entity.id
_entity.type
_entity.pdbx_description
1 polymer ?
#
loop_
_entity_poly.entity_id
_entity_poly.type
_entity_poly.pdbx_seq_one_letter_code
_entity_poly.pdbx_strand_id
1 'polypeptide(L)'
;MSDQGKPALEVIQGQIKELDTIFKQASEDLNTVAGSERVAKWKLRTIAVVAEHLSREDVKRFAETQPGPSFTNDFLEELSDEVEVYRNCLVSIAAKMKKQQEVNPGPP
;
A
#
# COMPACT_ATOMS: atom_id res chain seq x y z
N MET A 1 23.92 -5.36 -8.14
CA MET A 1 23.63 -4.43 -7.03
C MET A 1 23.16 -3.12 -7.64
N SER A 2 21.86 -2.96 -7.88
CA SER A 2 21.32 -1.78 -8.55
C SER A 2 19.84 -1.56 -8.19
N ASP A 3 19.55 -1.20 -6.94
CA ASP A 3 18.24 -0.59 -6.61
C ASP A 3 18.39 0.65 -5.71
N GLN A 4 19.61 1.17 -5.60
CA GLN A 4 19.97 2.27 -4.69
C GLN A 4 19.45 3.65 -5.13
N GLY A 5 18.43 3.71 -5.98
CA GLY A 5 18.00 4.95 -6.62
C GLY A 5 16.56 4.98 -7.13
N LYS A 6 15.70 4.00 -6.80
CA LYS A 6 14.27 4.19 -7.07
C LYS A 6 13.74 5.24 -6.09
N PRO A 7 13.16 6.36 -6.57
CA PRO A 7 12.55 7.34 -5.69
C PRO A 7 11.45 6.65 -4.89
N ALA A 8 11.33 6.98 -3.61
CA ALA A 8 10.34 6.41 -2.70
C ALA A 8 8.91 6.42 -3.27
N LEU A 9 8.61 7.41 -4.12
CA LEU A 9 7.35 7.52 -4.86
C LEU A 9 7.11 6.34 -5.82
N GLU A 10 8.12 5.91 -6.57
CA GLU A 10 8.03 4.76 -7.47
C GLU A 10 7.87 3.45 -6.71
N VAL A 11 8.52 3.33 -5.54
CA VAL A 11 8.35 2.18 -4.64
C VAL A 11 6.89 2.10 -4.18
N ILE A 12 6.33 3.20 -3.68
CA ILE A 12 4.91 3.24 -3.25
C ILE A 12 3.97 2.91 -4.42
N GLN A 13 4.19 3.49 -5.60
CA GLN A 13 3.36 3.21 -6.78
C GLN A 13 3.44 1.74 -7.21
N GLY A 14 4.63 1.13 -7.10
CA GLY A 14 4.81 -0.30 -7.33
C GLY A 14 3.98 -1.15 -6.38
N GLN A 15 3.99 -0.82 -5.08
CA GLN A 15 3.22 -1.55 -4.08
C GLN A 15 1.70 -1.37 -4.27
N ILE A 16 1.23 -0.18 -4.66
CA ILE A 16 -0.19 0.05 -5.00
C ILE A 16 -0.62 -0.83 -6.18
N LYS A 17 0.17 -0.85 -7.28
CA LYS A 17 -0.14 -1.67 -8.45
C LYS A 17 -0.18 -3.16 -8.14
N GLU A 18 0.73 -3.63 -7.28
CA GLU A 18 0.74 -5.02 -6.87
C GLU A 18 -0.49 -5.37 -6.04
N LEU A 19 -0.91 -4.48 -5.13
CA LEU A 19 -2.14 -4.65 -4.36
C LEU A 19 -3.37 -4.70 -5.28
N ASP A 20 -3.48 -3.79 -6.24
CA ASP A 20 -4.56 -3.78 -7.25
C ASP A 20 -4.57 -5.10 -8.06
N THR A 21 -3.39 -5.65 -8.34
CA THR A 21 -3.25 -6.94 -9.06
C THR A 21 -3.74 -8.12 -8.22
N ILE A 22 -3.40 -8.15 -6.92
CA ILE A 22 -3.86 -9.19 -5.99
C ILE A 22 -5.39 -9.19 -5.91
N PHE A 23 -5.99 -8.00 -5.76
CA PHE A 23 -7.44 -7.87 -5.74
C PHE A 23 -8.08 -8.37 -7.03
N LYS A 24 -7.59 -7.86 -8.18
CA LYS A 24 -8.12 -8.25 -9.49
C LYS A 24 -8.08 -9.77 -9.68
N GLN A 25 -6.96 -10.41 -9.37
CA GLN A 25 -6.82 -11.87 -9.48
C GLN A 25 -7.79 -12.60 -8.55
N ALA A 26 -7.94 -12.15 -7.31
CA ALA A 26 -8.89 -12.75 -6.36
C ALA A 26 -10.34 -12.64 -6.85
N SER A 27 -10.71 -11.51 -7.46
CA SER A 27 -12.03 -11.27 -8.05
C SER A 27 -12.26 -12.13 -9.30
N GLU A 28 -11.27 -12.25 -10.18
CA GLU A 28 -11.35 -13.08 -11.40
C GLU A 28 -11.40 -14.58 -11.07
N ASP A 29 -10.64 -15.03 -10.07
CA ASP A 29 -10.59 -16.42 -9.60
C ASP A 29 -11.78 -16.78 -8.69
N LEU A 30 -12.60 -15.79 -8.29
CA LEU A 30 -13.65 -15.91 -7.26
C LEU A 30 -13.12 -16.54 -5.96
N ASN A 31 -11.88 -16.20 -5.60
CA ASN A 31 -11.18 -16.77 -4.45
C ASN A 31 -10.68 -15.66 -3.51
N THR A 32 -11.62 -15.13 -2.74
CA THR A 32 -11.41 -14.05 -1.78
C THR A 32 -10.57 -14.46 -0.58
N VAL A 33 -10.60 -15.76 -0.21
CA VAL A 33 -9.75 -16.32 0.86
C VAL A 33 -8.27 -16.25 0.44
N ALA A 34 -7.93 -16.77 -0.73
CA ALA A 34 -6.57 -16.68 -1.27
C ALA A 34 -6.17 -15.22 -1.54
N GLY A 35 -7.12 -14.37 -1.94
CA GLY A 35 -6.96 -12.92 -2.03
C GLY A 35 -6.51 -12.31 -0.71
N SER A 36 -7.25 -12.55 0.36
CA SER A 36 -6.98 -12.03 1.71
C SER A 36 -5.61 -12.51 2.23
N GLU A 37 -5.28 -13.78 2.03
CA GLU A 37 -3.95 -14.31 2.39
C GLU A 37 -2.81 -13.61 1.62
N ARG A 38 -3.02 -13.35 0.32
CA ARG A 38 -2.04 -12.63 -0.51
C ARG A 38 -1.92 -11.17 -0.07
N VAL A 39 -3.02 -10.51 0.27
CA VAL A 39 -3.02 -9.14 0.82
C VAL A 39 -2.27 -9.09 2.16
N ALA A 40 -2.51 -10.04 3.07
CA ALA A 40 -1.79 -10.12 4.35
C ALA A 40 -0.27 -10.31 4.16
N LYS A 41 0.12 -11.23 3.27
CA LYS A 41 1.54 -11.46 2.91
C LYS A 41 2.16 -10.23 2.25
N TRP A 42 1.43 -9.61 1.32
CA TRP A 42 1.83 -8.38 0.66
C TRP A 42 2.07 -7.27 1.69
N LYS A 43 1.15 -7.07 2.65
CA LYS A 43 1.28 -6.02 3.67
C LYS A 43 2.54 -6.16 4.51
N LEU A 44 2.82 -7.37 5.01
CA LEU A 44 4.04 -7.63 5.80
C LEU A 44 5.30 -7.30 5.01
N ARG A 45 5.36 -7.70 3.75
CA ARG A 45 6.48 -7.39 2.87
C ARG A 45 6.57 -5.90 2.54
N THR A 46 5.44 -5.26 2.26
CA THR A 46 5.34 -3.83 1.95
C THR A 46 5.86 -2.99 3.12
N ILE A 47 5.53 -3.33 4.37
CA ILE A 47 6.06 -2.64 5.55
C ILE A 47 7.60 -2.63 5.54
N ALA A 48 8.22 -3.77 5.25
CA ALA A 48 9.68 -3.87 5.17
C ALA A 48 10.25 -3.04 4.01
N VAL A 49 9.64 -3.13 2.82
CA VAL A 49 10.07 -2.39 1.62
C VAL A 49 9.96 -0.88 1.85
N VAL A 50 8.83 -0.38 2.36
CA VAL A 50 8.65 1.06 2.54
C VAL A 50 9.47 1.62 3.70
N ALA A 51 9.91 0.79 4.66
CA ALA A 51 10.77 1.22 5.75
C ALA A 51 12.16 1.68 5.29
N GLU A 52 12.63 1.22 4.14
CA GLU A 52 13.90 1.66 3.56
C GLU A 52 13.81 3.07 2.93
N HIS A 53 12.61 3.54 2.64
CA HIS A 53 12.38 4.76 1.84
C HIS A 53 11.55 5.83 2.55
N LEU A 54 10.81 5.47 3.61
CA LEU A 54 9.89 6.36 4.32
C LEU A 54 10.34 6.68 5.73
N SER A 55 9.79 7.76 6.27
CA SER A 55 9.96 8.12 7.68
C SER A 55 9.32 7.07 8.59
N ARG A 56 9.92 6.83 9.76
CA ARG A 56 9.40 5.90 10.77
C ARG A 56 7.92 6.14 11.12
N GLU A 57 7.47 7.40 11.12
CA GLU A 57 6.08 7.77 11.35
C GLU A 57 5.13 7.25 10.26
N ASP A 58 5.50 7.42 8.99
CA ASP A 58 4.68 6.97 7.86
C ASP A 58 4.65 5.43 7.77
N VAL A 59 5.77 4.77 8.08
CA VAL A 59 5.85 3.29 8.18
C VAL A 59 4.95 2.79 9.31
N LYS A 60 5.02 3.43 10.49
CA LYS A 60 4.18 3.07 11.65
C LYS A 60 2.70 3.25 11.31
N ARG A 61 2.33 4.38 10.71
CA ARG A 61 0.95 4.66 10.27
C ARG A 61 0.45 3.57 9.32
N PHE A 62 1.26 3.16 8.35
CA PHE A 62 0.89 2.08 7.43
C PHE A 62 0.76 0.73 8.14
N ALA A 63 1.70 0.39 9.04
CA ALA A 63 1.65 -0.86 9.80
C ALA A 63 0.43 -0.97 10.72
N GLU A 64 0.04 0.14 11.35
CA GLU A 64 -1.15 0.24 12.22
C GLU A 64 -2.47 0.36 11.45
N THR A 65 -2.42 0.60 10.13
CA THR A 65 -3.62 0.63 9.29
C THR A 65 -4.22 -0.77 9.26
N GLN A 66 -5.50 -0.91 9.62
CA GLN A 66 -6.25 -2.15 9.52
C GLN A 66 -7.65 -1.84 8.98
N PRO A 67 -8.23 -2.73 8.15
CA PRO A 67 -9.64 -2.62 7.81
C PRO A 67 -10.50 -2.67 9.07
N GLY A 68 -11.61 -1.94 9.05
CA GLY A 68 -12.61 -2.01 10.11
C GLY A 68 -13.25 -3.41 10.17
N PRO A 69 -14.02 -3.71 11.22
CA PRO A 69 -14.83 -4.91 11.23
C PRO A 69 -15.77 -4.92 10.01
N SER A 70 -15.72 -5.99 9.23
CA SER A 70 -16.68 -6.23 8.17
C SER A 70 -17.98 -6.77 8.72
N PHE A 71 -19.08 -6.19 8.25
CA PHE A 71 -20.44 -6.62 8.56
C PHE A 71 -21.19 -7.07 7.31
N THR A 72 -20.53 -7.05 6.16
CA THR A 72 -21.08 -7.49 4.88
C THR A 72 -20.89 -9.00 4.81
N ASN A 73 -21.96 -9.76 4.53
CA ASN A 73 -21.84 -11.20 4.25
C ASN A 73 -21.28 -11.43 2.82
N ASP A 74 -20.49 -10.48 2.31
CA ASP A 74 -19.96 -10.46 0.95
C ASP A 74 -18.43 -10.40 1.01
N PHE A 75 -17.81 -11.57 0.90
CA PHE A 75 -16.35 -11.70 0.99
C PHE A 75 -15.57 -10.89 -0.06
N LEU A 76 -16.20 -10.54 -1.19
CA LEU A 76 -15.56 -9.73 -2.22
C LEU A 76 -15.56 -8.25 -1.82
N GLU A 77 -16.66 -7.78 -1.23
CA GLU A 77 -16.74 -6.45 -0.63
C GLU A 77 -15.75 -6.32 0.54
N GLU A 78 -15.66 -7.32 1.42
CA GLU A 78 -14.69 -7.32 2.53
C GLU A 78 -13.24 -7.23 2.03
N LEU A 79 -12.90 -7.97 0.97
CA LEU A 79 -11.58 -7.91 0.36
C LEU A 79 -11.32 -6.56 -0.34
N SER A 80 -12.34 -5.99 -0.99
CA SER A 80 -12.26 -4.66 -1.60
C SER A 80 -11.97 -3.61 -0.53
N ASP A 81 -12.72 -3.62 0.57
CA ASP A 81 -12.53 -2.71 1.70
C ASP A 81 -11.11 -2.80 2.28
N GLU A 82 -10.60 -4.03 2.47
CA GLU A 82 -9.23 -4.23 2.93
C GLU A 82 -8.21 -3.60 1.97
N VAL A 83 -8.36 -3.86 0.67
CA VAL A 83 -7.49 -3.33 -0.38
C VAL A 83 -7.56 -1.80 -0.41
N GLU A 84 -8.76 -1.22 -0.36
CA GLU A 84 -8.97 0.22 -0.40
C GLU A 84 -8.36 0.93 0.80
N VAL A 85 -8.50 0.36 2.00
CA VAL A 85 -7.90 0.91 3.22
C VAL A 85 -6.38 1.03 3.10
N TYR A 86 -5.70 -0.02 2.63
CA TYR A 86 -4.24 0.00 2.44
C TYR A 86 -3.83 0.92 1.29
N ARG A 87 -4.55 0.89 0.17
CA ARG A 87 -4.31 1.73 -1.00
C ARG A 87 -4.42 3.21 -0.63
N ASN A 88 -5.46 3.60 0.08
CA ASN A 88 -5.68 4.98 0.51
C ASN A 88 -4.58 5.49 1.44
N CYS A 89 -4.07 4.62 2.32
CA CYS A 89 -2.93 4.95 3.18
C CYS A 89 -1.66 5.23 2.35
N LEU A 90 -1.33 4.35 1.40
CA LEU A 90 -0.17 4.52 0.51
C LEU A 90 -0.30 5.77 -0.39
N VAL A 91 -1.49 6.03 -0.94
CA VAL A 91 -1.77 7.24 -1.73
C VAL A 91 -1.59 8.51 -0.88
N SER A 92 -2.08 8.51 0.36
CA SER A 92 -1.91 9.62 1.30
C SER A 92 -0.44 9.92 1.59
N ILE A 93 0.37 8.88 1.79
CA ILE A 93 1.82 9.00 1.98
C ILE A 93 2.47 9.57 0.71
N ALA A 94 2.19 9.01 -0.47
CA ALA A 94 2.76 9.49 -1.73
C ALA A 94 2.41 10.97 -2.00
N ALA A 95 1.19 11.38 -1.68
CA ALA A 95 0.76 12.77 -1.81
C ALA A 95 1.51 13.71 -0.86
N LYS A 96 1.76 13.29 0.39
CA LYS A 96 2.58 14.03 1.37
C LYS A 96 4.01 14.21 0.84
N MET A 97 4.61 13.16 0.26
CA MET A 97 5.95 13.21 -0.31
C MET A 97 6.07 14.19 -1.47
N LYS A 98 5.10 14.18 -2.42
CA LYS A 98 5.07 15.13 -3.54
C LYS A 98 5.04 16.58 -3.04
N LYS A 99 4.16 16.88 -2.08
CA LYS A 99 4.06 18.22 -1.48
C LYS A 99 5.36 18.65 -0.78
N GLN A 100 6.04 17.74 -0.08
CA GLN A 100 7.34 18.03 0.54
C GLN A 100 8.44 18.31 -0.49
N GLN A 101 8.38 17.67 -1.66
CA GLN A 101 9.31 17.92 -2.76
C GLN A 101 9.06 19.26 -3.46
N GLU A 102 7.80 19.68 -3.58
CA GLU A 102 7.42 20.97 -4.18
C GLU A 102 7.69 22.18 -3.27
N VAL A 103 7.61 22.00 -1.94
CA VAL A 103 7.81 23.08 -0.95
C VAL A 103 9.30 23.38 -0.70
N ASN A 104 10.22 22.54 -1.17
CA ASN A 104 11.66 22.75 -1.00
C ASN A 104 12.34 22.96 -2.37
N PRO A 105 12.11 24.09 -3.06
CA PRO A 105 12.99 24.48 -4.16
C PRO A 105 14.36 24.76 -3.53
N GLY A 106 15.38 23.99 -3.92
CA GLY A 106 16.76 24.19 -3.44
C GLY A 106 17.23 25.65 -3.62
N PRO A 107 18.20 26.11 -2.81
CA PRO A 107 18.67 27.49 -2.85
C PRO A 107 19.29 27.84 -4.22
N PRO A 108 19.30 29.14 -4.60
CA PRO A 108 19.52 29.63 -5.97
C PRO A 108 20.88 29.29 -6.57
#